data_AF-A0A922MD35-F1
#
_entry.id   AF-A0A922MD35-F1
#
_cell.length_a   1.000
_cell.length_b   1.000
_cell.length_c   1.000
_cell.angle_alpha   90.00
_cell.angle_beta   90.00
_cell.angle_gamma   90.00
#
_symmetry.space_group_name_H-M   'P 1'
#
loop_
_entity.id
_entity.type
_entity.pdbx_description
1 polymer ?
#
loop_
_entity_poly.entity_id
_entity_poly.type
_entity_poly.pdbx_seq_one_letter_code
_entity_poly.pdbx_strand_id
1 'polypeptide(L)'
;MERCHMKSSNVYNKKRNVGSLQVGDIVWKRTKYLSNANKKFMAKLAPKFEKAVVTEKLSETVFRLNNIFGKPIGMWHIKDLKTL
;
A
#
# COMPACT_ATOMS: atom_id res chain seq x y z
N MET A 1 -16.68 -31.77 -19.72
CA MET A 1 -16.34 -30.32 -19.66
C MET A 1 -16.11 -29.80 -18.24
N GLU A 2 -16.55 -30.49 -17.18
CA GLU A 2 -16.51 -29.98 -15.80
C GLU A 2 -15.11 -29.81 -15.16
N ARG A 3 -14.13 -30.66 -15.51
CA ARG A 3 -12.79 -30.58 -14.88
C ARG A 3 -11.99 -29.31 -15.26
N CYS A 4 -12.34 -28.67 -16.37
CA CYS A 4 -11.66 -27.44 -16.81
C CYS A 4 -12.10 -26.23 -15.98
N HIS A 5 -13.38 -26.18 -15.59
CA HIS A 5 -13.94 -25.08 -14.80
C HIS A 5 -13.36 -24.99 -13.38
N MET A 6 -13.13 -26.13 -12.72
CA MET A 6 -12.56 -26.15 -11.37
C MET A 6 -11.12 -25.63 -11.33
N LYS A 7 -10.30 -25.91 -12.36
CA LYS A 7 -8.91 -25.42 -12.43
C LYS A 7 -8.85 -23.91 -12.63
N SER A 8 -9.71 -23.36 -13.49
CA SER A 8 -9.80 -21.91 -13.70
C SER A 8 -10.27 -21.18 -12.43
N SER A 9 -11.27 -21.74 -11.73
CA SER A 9 -11.83 -21.10 -10.52
C SER A 9 -10.80 -20.90 -9.40
N ASN A 10 -9.86 -21.83 -9.20
CA ASN A 10 -8.78 -21.69 -8.21
C ASN A 10 -7.74 -20.61 -8.58
N VAL A 11 -7.58 -20.29 -9.86
CA VAL A 11 -6.66 -19.22 -10.31
C VAL A 11 -7.28 -17.84 -10.10
N TYR A 12 -8.59 -17.70 -10.30
CA TYR A 12 -9.32 -16.46 -10.02
C TYR A 12 -9.58 -16.25 -8.52
N ASN A 13 -9.87 -17.32 -7.77
CA ASN A 13 -10.10 -17.28 -6.32
C ASN A 13 -8.83 -17.33 -5.47
N LYS A 14 -7.68 -16.88 -6.01
CA LYS A 14 -6.53 -16.54 -5.15
C LYS A 14 -6.90 -15.30 -4.36
N LYS A 15 -7.54 -15.52 -3.20
CA LYS A 15 -7.82 -14.52 -2.18
C LYS A 15 -6.53 -13.75 -1.96
N ARG A 16 -6.57 -12.45 -2.20
CA ARG A 16 -5.48 -11.57 -1.84
C ARG A 16 -5.38 -11.66 -0.32
N ASN A 17 -4.32 -12.27 0.19
CA ASN A 17 -3.92 -12.20 1.60
C ASN A 17 -3.48 -10.76 1.88
N VAL A 18 -4.42 -9.84 1.80
CA VAL A 18 -4.24 -8.50 2.30
C VAL A 18 -4.59 -8.58 3.75
N GLY A 19 -3.54 -8.61 4.58
CA GLY A 19 -3.68 -8.47 6.02
C GLY A 19 -4.69 -7.36 6.30
N SER A 20 -5.69 -7.66 7.12
CA SER A 20 -6.75 -6.71 7.43
C SER A 20 -6.14 -5.54 8.18
N LEU A 21 -5.73 -4.52 7.44
CA LEU A 21 -5.23 -3.27 7.98
C LEU A 21 -6.35 -2.63 8.80
N GLN A 22 -6.08 -2.36 10.07
CA GLN A 22 -6.99 -1.64 10.93
C GLN A 22 -6.59 -0.16 11.00
N VAL A 23 -7.56 0.67 11.37
CA VAL A 23 -7.29 2.08 11.66
C VAL A 23 -6.43 2.14 12.92
N GLY A 24 -5.32 2.86 12.87
CA GLY A 24 -4.30 2.94 13.92
C GLY A 24 -3.04 2.13 13.65
N ASP A 25 -3.07 1.19 12.70
CA ASP A 25 -1.89 0.38 12.37
C ASP A 25 -0.77 1.21 11.72
N ILE A 26 0.46 0.88 12.09
CA ILE A 26 1.66 1.40 11.44
C ILE A 26 1.96 0.51 10.24
N VAL A 27 2.01 1.11 9.06
CA VAL A 27 2.28 0.45 7.78
C VAL A 27 3.48 1.07 7.10
N TRP A 28 4.11 0.29 6.24
CA TRP A 28 5.10 0.80 5.29
C TRP A 28 4.39 1.18 3.99
N LYS A 29 4.39 2.47 3.64
CA LYS A 29 3.98 2.93 2.32
C LYS A 29 5.16 2.93 1.36
N ARG A 30 4.94 2.52 0.12
CA ARG A 30 5.93 2.70 -0.95
C ARG A 30 6.05 4.17 -1.31
N THR A 31 7.26 4.70 -1.31
CA THR A 31 7.52 6.07 -1.74
C THR A 31 7.63 6.14 -3.26
N LYS A 32 7.14 7.24 -3.85
CA LYS A 32 7.25 7.54 -5.28
C LYS A 32 7.93 8.89 -5.45
N TYR A 33 9.14 9.02 -4.92
CA TYR A 33 9.86 10.28 -5.03
C TYR A 33 10.30 10.54 -6.48
N LEU A 34 10.18 11.79 -6.91
CA LEU A 34 10.74 12.26 -8.17
C LEU A 34 12.07 12.95 -7.89
N SER A 35 13.08 12.67 -8.71
CA SER A 35 14.36 13.38 -8.64
C SER A 35 14.13 14.85 -8.94
N ASN A 36 14.74 15.73 -8.16
CA ASN A 36 14.63 17.17 -8.34
C ASN A 36 16.02 17.81 -8.23
N ALA A 37 16.57 18.20 -9.38
CA ALA A 37 17.89 18.82 -9.47
C ALA A 37 17.95 20.16 -8.71
N ASN A 38 16.88 20.96 -8.74
CA ASN A 38 16.84 22.26 -8.05
C ASN A 38 16.93 22.10 -6.52
N LYS A 39 16.41 21.00 -5.98
CA LYS A 39 16.51 20.66 -4.55
C LYS A 39 17.71 19.76 -4.23
N LYS A 40 18.61 19.52 -5.20
CA LYS A 40 19.72 18.55 -5.11
C LYS A 40 19.27 17.19 -4.57
N PHE A 41 18.04 16.78 -4.89
CA PHE A 41 17.42 15.59 -4.36
C PHE A 41 17.43 14.47 -5.40
N MET A 42 18.07 13.35 -5.06
CA MET A 42 18.17 12.18 -5.92
C MET A 42 17.25 11.07 -5.43
N ALA A 43 16.21 10.74 -6.20
CA ALA A 43 15.24 9.72 -5.80
C ALA A 43 15.86 8.33 -5.61
N LYS A 44 17.02 8.07 -6.25
CA LYS A 44 17.75 6.79 -6.14
C LYS A 44 18.32 6.53 -4.74
N LEU A 45 18.66 7.58 -4.00
CA LEU A 45 19.17 7.48 -2.63
C LEU A 45 18.06 7.56 -1.58
N ALA A 46 16.83 7.86 -2.00
CA ALA A 46 15.71 8.03 -1.10
C ALA A 46 15.18 6.66 -0.59
N PRO A 47 14.65 6.61 0.64
CA PRO A 47 14.10 5.37 1.19
C PRO A 47 12.91 4.89 0.35
N LYS A 48 12.94 3.63 -0.06
CA LYS A 48 11.91 3.01 -0.90
C LYS A 48 10.56 2.85 -0.19
N PHE A 49 10.59 2.75 1.13
CA PHE A 49 9.43 2.63 1.99
C PHE A 49 9.52 3.60 3.16
N GLU A 50 8.40 4.22 3.49
CA GLU A 50 8.26 5.12 4.64
C GLU A 50 7.17 4.62 5.57
N LYS A 51 7.34 4.84 6.88
CA LYS A 51 6.31 4.52 7.86
C LYS A 51 5.16 5.51 7.73
N ALA A 52 3.94 4.99 7.76
CA ALA A 52 2.72 5.75 7.77
C ALA A 52 1.72 5.07 8.72
N VAL A 53 0.78 5.84 9.24
CA VAL A 53 -0.28 5.35 10.12
C VAL A 53 -1.59 5.34 9.32
N VAL A 54 -2.34 4.25 9.41
CA VAL A 54 -3.67 4.16 8.81
C VAL A 54 -4.64 4.98 9.65
N THR A 55 -5.20 6.04 9.09
CA THR A 55 -6.15 6.91 9.80
C THR A 55 -7.59 6.55 9.51
N GLU A 56 -7.88 6.06 8.31
CA GLU A 56 -9.24 5.78 7.88
C GLU A 56 -9.25 4.67 6.83
N LYS A 57 -10.22 3.76 6.92
CA LYS A 57 -10.49 2.76 5.89
C LYS A 57 -11.61 3.27 5.00
N LEU A 58 -11.29 3.69 3.78
CA LEU A 58 -12.31 4.11 2.81
C LEU A 58 -12.95 2.91 2.11
N SER A 59 -12.17 1.86 1.85
CA SER A 59 -12.63 0.63 1.20
C SER A 59 -11.76 -0.56 1.60
N GLU A 60 -12.12 -1.78 1.19
CA GLU A 60 -11.29 -2.97 1.42
C GLU A 60 -9.87 -2.86 0.84
N THR A 61 -9.69 -2.04 -0.19
CA THR A 61 -8.43 -1.86 -0.89
C THR A 61 -7.82 -0.48 -0.77
N VAL A 62 -8.56 0.51 -0.25
CA VAL A 62 -8.13 1.92 -0.20
C VAL A 62 -8.20 2.46 1.21
N PHE A 63 -7.07 3.01 1.67
CA PHE A 63 -6.87 3.49 3.02
C PHE A 63 -6.33 4.91 2.99
N ARG A 64 -6.75 5.73 3.96
CA ARG A 64 -6.18 7.05 4.20
C ARG A 64 -5.02 6.91 5.15
N LEU A 65 -3.89 7.48 4.77
CA LEU A 65 -2.66 7.42 5.56
C LEU A 65 -2.23 8.80 6.04
N ASN A 66 -1.74 8.83 7.27
CA ASN A 66 -1.00 9.95 7.83
C ASN A 66 0.47 9.58 8.00
N ASN A 67 1.34 10.58 7.92
CA ASN A 67 2.73 10.43 8.27
C ASN A 67 2.84 10.28 9.79
N ILE A 68 3.98 9.78 10.28
CA ILE A 68 4.29 9.72 11.71
C ILE A 68 4.23 11.11 12.38
N PHE A 69 4.39 12.18 11.61
CA PHE A 69 4.27 13.57 12.05
C PHE A 69 2.84 14.13 11.96
N GLY A 70 1.82 13.30 11.69
CA GLY A 70 0.42 13.72 11.60
C GLY A 70 0.02 14.42 10.29
N LYS A 71 0.92 14.54 9.31
CA LYS A 71 0.57 15.11 7.99
C LYS A 71 -0.22 14.10 7.15
N PRO A 72 -1.39 14.47 6.59
CA PRO A 72 -2.13 13.59 5.70
C PRO A 72 -1.36 13.38 4.40
N ILE A 73 -1.07 12.12 4.08
CA ILE A 73 -0.36 11.71 2.85
C ILE A 73 -1.36 11.44 1.72
N GLY A 74 -2.63 11.24 2.07
CA GLY A 74 -3.73 11.00 1.13
C GLY A 74 -4.19 9.54 1.12
N MET A 75 -4.82 9.15 0.01
CA MET A 75 -5.41 7.83 -0.18
C MET A 75 -4.40 6.89 -0.85
N TRP A 76 -4.24 5.71 -0.31
CA TRP A 76 -3.30 4.70 -0.78
C TRP A 76 -3.98 3.37 -1.01
N HIS A 77 -3.60 2.71 -2.10
CA HIS A 77 -4.07 1.37 -2.40
C HIS A 77 -3.24 0.35 -1.63
N ILE A 78 -3.90 -0.68 -1.12
CA ILE A 78 -3.31 -1.70 -0.25
C ILE A 78 -2.12 -2.45 -0.90
N LYS A 79 -2.07 -2.50 -2.23
CA LYS A 79 -0.94 -3.06 -3.01
C LYS A 79 0.39 -2.31 -2.79
N ASP A 80 0.31 -1.01 -2.52
CA ASP A 80 1.47 -0.16 -2.24
C ASP A 80 1.80 -0.11 -0.73
N LEU A 81 1.05 -0.84 0.10
CA LEU A 81 1.23 -0.93 1.54
C LEU A 81 1.79 -2.29 1.93
N LYS A 82 2.68 -2.27 2.92
CA LYS A 82 3.18 -3.47 3.56
C LYS A 82 2.92 -3.36 5.06
N THR A 83 2.32 -4.38 5.64
CA THR A 83 2.23 -4.51 7.10
C THR A 83 3.64 -4.63 7.67
N LEU A 84 3.84 -4.17 8.90
CA LEU A 84 5.06 -4.43 9.66
C LEU A 84 5.25 -5.93 9.91
#